data_AF-A0A2U9BQK5-F1
#
_entry.id   AF-A0A2U9BQK5-F1
#
_cell.length_a   1.000
_cell.length_b   1.000
_cell.length_c   1.000
_cell.angle_alpha   90.00
_cell.angle_beta   90.00
_cell.angle_gamma   90.00
#
_symmetry.space_group_name_H-M   'P 1'
#
loop_
_entity.id
_entity.type
_entity.pdbx_description
1 polymer ?
#
loop_
_entity_poly.entity_id
_entity_poly.type
_entity_poly.pdbx_seq_one_letter_code
_entity_poly.pdbx_strand_id
1 'polypeptide(L)' 'MYYKVQLMRNGRVVAATWEDNREDSEDSSSHTVLLPLQQGDQVYVELQRGRQLCGNVVGLNTFSGSLIYTSQA' A
#
# COMPACT_ATOMS: atom_id res chain seq x y z
N MET A 1 -4.07 -8.33 -16.84
CA MET A 1 -2.68 -8.52 -16.34
C MET A 1 -2.72 -8.11 -14.89
N TYR A 2 -2.28 -8.95 -13.95
CA TYR A 2 -2.58 -8.69 -12.54
C TYR A 2 -1.60 -7.71 -11.89
N TYR A 3 -2.13 -6.67 -11.26
CA TYR A 3 -1.38 -5.70 -10.47
C TYR A 3 -1.77 -5.89 -9.02
N LYS A 4 -0.77 -6.03 -8.15
CA LYS A 4 -0.98 -6.19 -6.71
C LYS A 4 -0.07 -5.23 -5.97
N VAL A 5 -0.68 -4.45 -5.10
CA VAL A 5 0.00 -3.52 -4.18
C VAL A 5 -0.33 -3.95 -2.77
N GLN A 6 0.69 -4.05 -1.92
CA GLN A 6 0.59 -4.67 -0.61
C GLN A 6 1.09 -3.73 0.47
N LEU A 7 0.29 -3.53 1.52
CA LEU A 7 0.78 -2.95 2.76
C LEU A 7 1.49 -4.02 3.55
N MET A 8 2.73 -3.73 3.91
CA MET A 8 3.64 -4.63 4.59
C MET A 8 3.92 -4.13 6.00
N ARG A 9 4.04 -5.05 6.96
CA ARG A 9 4.61 -4.81 8.29
C ARG A 9 5.71 -5.84 8.52
N ASN A 10 6.95 -5.39 8.65
CA ASN A 10 8.12 -6.26 8.91
C ASN A 10 8.19 -7.49 7.97
N GLY A 11 7.98 -7.30 6.66
CA GLY A 11 7.99 -8.38 5.67
C GLY A 11 6.72 -9.23 5.61
N ARG A 12 5.70 -8.96 6.43
CA ARG A 12 4.40 -9.64 6.38
C ARG A 12 3.32 -8.77 5.74
N VAL A 13 2.46 -9.39 4.94
CA VAL A 13 1.32 -8.73 4.32
C VAL A 13 0.26 -8.42 5.36
N VAL A 14 -0.17 -7.17 5.44
CA VAL A 14 -1.27 -6.69 6.31
C VAL A 14 -2.57 -6.61 5.50
N ALA A 15 -2.48 -6.00 4.33
CA ALA A 15 -3.59 -5.83 3.39
C ALA A 15 -3.02 -5.72 1.98
N ALA A 16 -3.87 -5.95 0.98
CA ALA A 16 -3.49 -5.82 -0.41
C ALA A 16 -4.68 -5.38 -1.25
N THR A 17 -4.40 -4.63 -2.30
CA THR A 17 -5.31 -4.43 -3.41
C THR A 17 -4.82 -5.25 -4.60
N TRP A 18 -5.77 -5.68 -5.42
CA TRP A 18 -5.49 -6.46 -6.62
C TRP A 18 -6.43 -5.97 -7.71
N GLU A 19 -5.86 -5.66 -8.87
CA GLU A 19 -6.61 -5.25 -10.05
C GLU A 19 -6.22 -6.10 -11.26
N ASP A 20 -7.18 -6.23 -12.16
CA ASP A 20 -7.03 -6.98 -13.41
C ASP A 20 -7.12 -6.07 -14.63
N ASN A 21 -6.04 -5.32 -14.83
CA ASN A 21 -5.78 -4.43 -15.95
C ASN A 21 -5.64 -5.22 -17.27
N ARG A 22 -6.73 -5.75 -17.83
CA ARG A 22 -6.74 -6.38 -19.17
C ARG A 22 -7.22 -5.44 -20.27
N GLU A 23 -7.98 -4.42 -19.92
CA GLU A 23 -8.53 -3.46 -20.86
C GLU A 23 -7.53 -2.31 -21.13
N ASP A 24 -7.00 -1.72 -20.06
CA ASP A 24 -5.93 -0.72 -20.08
C ASP A 24 -4.99 -0.86 -18.88
N SER A 25 -4.09 0.10 -18.67
CA SER A 25 -3.13 0.13 -17.56
C SER A 25 -3.53 1.09 -16.43
N GLU A 26 -4.73 1.68 -16.54
CA GLU A 26 -5.18 2.83 -15.76
C GLU A 26 -6.31 2.37 -14.84
N ASP A 27 -5.98 2.12 -13.58
CA ASP A 27 -6.98 1.81 -12.57
C ASP A 27 -6.68 2.55 -11.26
N SER A 28 -7.67 2.63 -10.39
CA SER A 28 -7.58 3.29 -9.08
C SER A 28 -8.07 2.35 -8.00
N SER A 29 -7.17 2.01 -7.09
CA SER A 29 -7.47 1.18 -5.93
C SER A 29 -6.94 1.83 -4.67
N SER A 30 -7.69 1.73 -3.57
CA SER A 30 -7.33 2.31 -2.28
C SER A 30 -7.69 1.35 -1.17
N HIS A 31 -6.83 1.25 -0.16
CA HIS A 31 -7.17 0.58 1.08
C HIS A 31 -6.64 1.38 2.28
N THR A 32 -7.27 1.22 3.42
CA THR A 32 -6.88 1.89 4.68
C THR A 32 -7.10 0.91 5.83
N VAL A 33 -6.18 0.88 6.79
CA VAL A 33 -6.27 0.01 7.96
C VAL A 33 -5.87 0.77 9.22
N LEU A 34 -6.48 0.42 10.36
CA LEU A 34 -5.94 0.75 11.67
C LEU A 34 -5.00 -0.39 12.08
N LEU A 35 -3.72 -0.07 12.27
CA LEU A 35 -2.68 -1.08 12.53
C LEU A 35 -1.98 -0.81 13.87
N PRO A 36 -2.06 -1.71 14.86
CA PRO A 36 -1.25 -1.59 16.08
C PRO A 36 0.23 -1.80 15.74
N LEU A 37 1.07 -0.88 16.20
CA LEU A 37 2.51 -0.89 15.99
C LEU A 37 3.26 -0.91 17.32
N GLN A 38 4.41 -1.56 17.32
CA GLN A 38 5.40 -1.51 18.38
C GLN A 38 6.61 -0.70 17.91
N GLN A 39 7.38 -0.17 18.85
CA GLN A 39 8.62 0.54 18.54
C GLN A 39 9.53 -0.37 17.69
N GLY A 40 10.00 0.16 16.56
CA GLY A 40 10.85 -0.56 15.62
C GLY A 40 10.11 -1.27 14.48
N ASP A 41 8.78 -1.35 14.52
CA ASP A 41 8.01 -1.84 13.38
C ASP A 41 8.18 -0.94 12.15
N GLN A 42 8.34 -1.55 10.98
CA GLN A 42 8.40 -0.88 9.70
C GLN A 42 7.16 -1.20 8.89
N VAL A 43 6.50 -0.14 8.42
CA VAL A 43 5.35 -0.22 7.53
C VAL A 43 5.72 0.40 6.19
N TYR A 44 5.49 -0.34 5.12
CA TYR A 44 5.82 0.09 3.76
C TYR A 44 4.87 -0.52 2.73
N VAL A 45 4.89 0.03 1.51
CA VAL A 45 4.11 -0.49 0.39
C VAL A 45 5.04 -1.27 -0.53
N GLU A 46 4.60 -2.47 -0.94
CA GLU A 46 5.31 -3.31 -1.89
C GLU A 46 4.47 -3.51 -3.15
N LEU A 47 5.06 -3.23 -4.32
CA LEU A 47 4.49 -3.55 -5.62
C LEU A 47 4.99 -4.92 -6.06
N GLN A 48 4.07 -5.75 -6.56
CA GLN A 48 4.43 -7.05 -7.14
C GLN A 48 5.54 -6.90 -8.20
N ARG A 49 6.54 -7.79 -8.13
CA ARG A 49 7.69 -7.79 -9.03
C ARG A 49 7.26 -7.80 -10.51
N GLY A 50 7.91 -6.97 -11.32
CA GLY A 50 7.65 -6.89 -12.76
C GLY A 50 6.35 -6.15 -13.11
N ARG A 51 5.87 -5.29 -12.21
CA ARG A 51 4.75 -4.38 -12.42
C ARG A 51 5.20 -2.93 -12.28
N GLN A 52 4.37 -2.02 -12.74
CA GLN A 52 4.55 -0.58 -12.66
C GLN A 52 3.26 0.05 -12.10
N LEU A 53 3.37 1.12 -11.34
CA LEU A 53 2.21 1.94 -10.98
C LEU A 53 1.95 2.96 -12.09
N CYS A 54 0.70 3.08 -12.53
CA CYS A 54 0.31 4.17 -13.43
C CYS A 54 0.51 5.51 -12.71
N GLY A 55 1.20 6.46 -13.34
CA GLY A 55 1.52 7.74 -12.73
C GLY A 55 2.17 8.71 -13.71
N ASN A 56 2.10 10.00 -13.37
CA ASN A 56 2.68 11.09 -14.14
C ASN A 56 3.24 12.17 -13.18
N VAL A 57 3.71 13.28 -13.74
CA VAL A 57 4.30 14.40 -12.97
C VAL A 57 3.32 15.08 -11.99
N VAL A 58 2.02 14.76 -12.06
CA VAL A 58 1.00 15.28 -11.15
C VAL A 58 1.00 14.52 -9.81
N GLY A 59 1.58 13.32 -9.74
CA GLY A 59 1.73 12.59 -8.48
C GLY A 59 0.42 12.03 -7.91
N LEU A 60 -0.30 11.24 -8.71
CA LEU A 60 -1.62 10.69 -8.34
C LEU A 60 -1.59 9.53 -7.32
N ASN A 61 -0.44 8.91 -7.10
CA ASN A 61 -0.30 7.82 -6.13
C ASN A 61 0.11 8.37 -4.77
N THR A 62 -0.57 7.94 -3.71
CA THR A 62 -0.31 8.43 -2.36
C THR A 62 -0.14 7.26 -1.38
N PHE A 63 0.73 7.46 -0.39
CA PHE A 63 0.85 6.60 0.79
C PHE A 63 0.99 7.52 2.01
N SER A 64 0.08 7.35 2.97
CA SER A 64 0.00 8.22 4.14
C SER A 64 -0.37 7.41 5.38
N GLY A 65 -0.03 7.96 6.55
CA GLY A 65 -0.34 7.38 7.84
C GLY A 65 -0.09 8.37 8.97
N SER A 66 -0.81 8.19 10.07
CA SER A 66 -0.67 8.99 11.28
C SER A 66 -0.91 8.13 12.53
N LEU A 67 -0.32 8.56 13.65
CA LEU A 67 -0.56 7.92 14.93
C LEU A 67 -1.91 8.40 15.48
N ILE A 68 -2.85 7.47 15.67
CA ILE A 68 -4.19 7.78 16.19
C ILE A 68 -4.22 7.73 17.72
N TYR A 69 -3.61 6.71 18.30
CA TYR A 69 -3.56 6.49 19.75
C TYR A 69 -2.15 6.11 20.18
N THR A 70 -1.62 6.77 21.21
CA THR A 70 -0.40 6.34 21.89
C THR A 70 -0.76 5.29 22.93
N SER A 71 0.04 4.23 23.08
CA SER A 71 -0.04 3.40 24.28
C SER A 71 0.33 4.27 25.48
N GLN A 72 -0.49 4.26 26.54
CA GLN A 72 -0.07 4.83 27.82
C GLN A 72 1.15 4.06 28.31
N ALA A 73 2.14 4.81 28.82
CA ALA A 73 3.35 4.25 29.43
C ALA A 73 3.03 3.55 30.76
#